data_AF-A0A524CZB8-F1
#
_entry.id   AF-A0A524CZB8-F1
#
_cell.length_a   1.000
_cell.length_b   1.000
_cell.length_c   1.000
_cell.angle_alpha   90.00
_cell.angle_beta   90.00
_cell.angle_gamma   90.00
#
_symmetry.space_group_name_H-M   'P 1'
#
loop_
_entity.id
_entity.type
_entity.pdbx_description
1 polymer ?
#
loop_
_entity_poly.entity_id
_entity_poly.type
_entity_poly.pdbx_seq_one_letter_code
_entity_poly.pdbx_strand_id
1 'polypeptide(L)' 'MVTYKHLSMLKKIFDHLGISDERIQQYFCSAADVEKFVNSVKDIHKRIHKLPPISKKTE' A
#
# COMPACT_ATOMS: atom_id res chain seq x y z
N MET A 1 15.94 8.98 1.73
CA MET A 1 14.67 9.41 2.36
C MET A 1 14.27 8.42 3.45
N VAL A 2 13.89 8.92 4.64
CA VAL A 2 13.46 8.11 5.80
C VAL A 2 12.22 7.27 5.47
N THR A 3 11.27 7.82 4.72
CA THR A 3 10.02 7.17 4.32
C THR A 3 10.23 5.87 3.53
N TYR A 4 11.20 5.84 2.62
CA TYR A 4 11.52 4.62 1.85
C TYR A 4 12.02 3.48 2.75
N LYS A 5 12.86 3.81 3.74
CA LYS A 5 13.37 2.82 4.72
C LYS A 5 12.22 2.25 5.56
N HIS A 6 11.30 3.10 6.01
CA HIS A 6 10.12 2.67 6.75
C HIS A 6 9.19 1.80 5.89
N LEU A 7 8.98 2.16 4.63
CA LEU A 7 8.21 1.36 3.67
C LEU A 7 8.81 -0.03 3.49
N SER A 8 10.13 -0.10 3.26
CA SER A 8 10.84 -1.38 3.09
C SER A 8 10.75 -2.25 4.34
N MET A 9 10.87 -1.66 5.53
CA MET A 9 10.68 -2.39 6.80
C MET A 9 9.24 -2.90 6.93
N LEU A 10 8.24 -2.08 6.62
CA LEU A 10 6.84 -2.47 6.73
C LEU A 10 6.48 -3.61 5.76
N LYS A 11 7.02 -3.59 4.54
CA LYS A 11 6.87 -4.69 3.59
C LYS A 11 7.40 -6.02 4.14
N LYS A 12 8.56 -5.99 4.81
CA LYS A 12 9.13 -7.18 5.48
C LYS A 12 8.25 -7.67 6.63
N ILE A 13 7.64 -6.77 7.40
CA ILE A 13 6.69 -7.13 8.46
C ILE A 13 5.45 -7.79 7.86
N PHE A 14 4.91 -7.23 6.77
CA PHE A 14 3.74 -7.77 6.09
C PHE A 14 4.01 -9.20 5.58
N ASP A 15 5.14 -9.40 4.93
CA ASP A 15 5.58 -10.72 4.48
C ASP A 15 5.68 -11.71 5.66
N HIS A 16 6.27 -11.29 6.78
CA HIS A 16 6.36 -12.11 8.00
C HIS A 16 4.98 -12.46 8.60
N LEU A 17 3.98 -11.59 8.44
CA LEU A 17 2.60 -11.81 8.91
C LEU A 17 1.74 -12.58 7.88
N GLY A 18 2.30 -12.99 6.75
CA GLY A 18 1.55 -13.63 5.65
C GLY A 18 0.59 -12.67 4.93
N ILE A 19 0.84 -11.36 5.03
CA ILE A 19 0.10 -10.31 4.34
C ILE A 19 0.89 -9.91 3.09
N SER A 20 0.24 -9.92 1.94
CA SER A 20 0.86 -9.44 0.69
C SER A 20 1.35 -7.99 0.84
N ASP A 21 2.61 -7.76 0.49
CA ASP A 21 3.26 -6.45 0.51
C ASP A 21 2.70 -5.49 -0.55
N GLU A 22 1.98 -6.02 -1.55
CA GLU A 22 1.29 -5.24 -2.59
C GLU A 22 0.20 -4.32 -2.03
N ARG A 23 -0.27 -4.60 -0.81
CA ARG A 23 -1.22 -3.76 -0.06
C ARG A 23 -0.64 -2.42 0.35
N ILE A 24 0.68 -2.26 0.31
CA ILE A 24 1.37 -1.03 0.68
C ILE A 24 2.04 -0.47 -0.57
N GLN A 25 1.69 0.76 -0.91
CA GLN A 25 2.29 1.50 -2.02
C GLN A 25 2.68 2.90 -1.57
N GLN A 26 3.75 3.41 -2.16
CA GLN A 26 4.17 4.80 -1.98
C GLN A 26 3.96 5.54 -3.30
N TYR A 27 3.14 6.59 -3.26
CA TYR A 27 2.92 7.48 -4.39
C TYR A 27 3.50 8.86 -4.08
N PHE A 28 4.14 9.47 -5.06
CA PHE A 28 4.66 10.83 -4.96
C PHE A 28 3.70 11.77 -5.68
N CYS A 29 2.97 12.57 -4.91
CA CYS A 29 2.04 13.58 -5.44
C CYS A 29 2.45 14.95 -4.90
N SER A 30 2.64 15.93 -5.80
CA SER A 30 2.75 17.32 -5.39
C SER A 30 1.35 17.91 -5.16
N ALA A 31 1.24 19.02 -4.44
CA ALA A 31 -0.04 19.69 -4.20
C ALA A 31 -0.72 20.16 -5.50
N ALA A 32 0.06 20.39 -6.57
CA ALA A 32 -0.46 20.78 -7.87
C ALA A 32 -0.94 19.58 -8.72
N ASP A 33 -0.56 18.36 -8.37
CA ASP A 33 -0.83 17.15 -9.16
C ASP A 33 -2.11 16.42 -8.72
N VAL A 34 -3.27 17.10 -8.79
CA VAL A 34 -4.56 16.51 -8.38
C VAL A 34 -4.87 15.23 -9.17
N GLU A 35 -4.61 15.20 -10.47
CA GLU A 35 -4.85 14.01 -11.29
C GLU A 35 -3.98 12.82 -10.87
N LYS A 36 -2.70 13.04 -10.51
CA LYS A 36 -1.83 11.96 -10.02
C LYS A 36 -2.35 11.41 -8.70
N PHE A 37 -2.86 12.26 -7.82
CA PHE A 37 -3.49 11.80 -6.57
C PHE A 37 -4.71 10.91 -6.87
N VAL A 38 -5.65 11.38 -7.70
CA VAL A 38 -6.85 10.60 -8.06
C VAL A 38 -6.48 9.27 -8.72
N ASN A 39 -5.50 9.28 -9.61
CA ASN A 39 -5.03 8.06 -10.28
C ASN A 39 -4.34 7.10 -9.30
N SER A 40 -3.58 7.61 -8.33
CA SER A 40 -2.94 6.83 -7.27
C SER A 40 -3.99 6.13 -6.41
N VAL A 41 -5.05 6.83 -6.01
CA VAL A 41 -6.18 6.27 -5.25
C VAL A 41 -6.89 5.18 -6.06
N LYS A 42 -7.16 5.42 -7.35
CA LYS A 42 -7.77 4.42 -8.25
C LYS A 42 -6.88 3.18 -8.42
N ASP A 43 -5.57 3.33 -8.52
CA ASP A 43 -4.62 2.22 -8.65
C ASP A 43 -4.61 1.35 -7.40
N ILE A 44 -4.41 1.93 -6.21
CA ILE A 44 -4.37 1.14 -4.98
C ILE A 44 -5.71 0.47 -4.69
N HIS A 45 -6.84 1.13 -4.99
CA HIS A 45 -8.17 0.54 -4.88
C HIS A 45 -8.28 -0.72 -5.74
N LYS A 46 -7.90 -0.63 -7.02
CA LYS A 46 -7.93 -1.79 -7.94
C LYS A 46 -7.02 -2.92 -7.47
N ARG A 47 -5.84 -2.61 -6.92
CA ARG A 47 -4.90 -3.63 -6.42
C ARG A 47 -5.45 -4.34 -5.19
N ILE A 48 -5.92 -3.60 -4.18
CA ILE A 48 -6.47 -4.17 -2.95
C ILE A 48 -7.64 -5.11 -3.25
N HIS A 49 -8.52 -4.73 -4.18
CA HIS A 49 -9.66 -5.56 -4.58
C HIS A 49 -9.29 -6.84 -5.35
N LYS A 50 -8.09 -6.91 -5.93
CA LYS A 50 -7.59 -8.14 -6.58
C LYS A 50 -6.95 -9.11 -5.57
N LEU A 51 -6.55 -8.62 -4.41
CA LEU A 51 -5.93 -9.44 -3.38
C LEU A 51 -7.00 -10.20 -2.60
N PRO A 52 -6.70 -11.40 -2.08
CA PRO A 52 -7.61 -12.11 -1.19
C PRO A 52 -7.96 -11.22 0.02
N PRO A 53 -9.11 -11.36 0.67
CA PRO A 53 -9.39 -10.60 1.89
C PRO A 53 -8.34 -10.92 2.98
N ILE A 54 -7.96 -9.91 3.77
CA ILE A 54 -7.13 -10.16 4.96
C ILE A 54 -7.95 -11.01 5.92
N SER A 55 -7.35 -12.07 6.45
CA SER A 55 -7.99 -12.88 7.49
C SER A 55 -8.35 -11.97 8.66
N LYS A 56 -9.65 -11.82 8.93
CA LYS A 56 -10.12 -11.15 10.14
C LYS A 56 -9.79 -12.10 11.29
N LYS A 57 -8.62 -11.94 11.91
CA LYS A 57 -8.42 -12.46 13.26
C LYS A 57 -9.32 -11.63 14.17
N THR A 58 -10.55 -12.12 14.34
CA THR A 58 -11.44 -11.70 15.40
C THR A 58 -11.02 -12.53 16.62
N GLU A 59 -10.17 -11.95 17.46
CA GLU A 59 -10.12 -12.33 18.88
C GLU A 59 -11.08 -11.44 19.65
#